data_AF-A0A526QZQ5-F1
#
_entry.id   AF-A0A526QZQ5-F1
#
_cell.length_a   1.000
_cell.length_b   1.000
_cell.length_c   1.000
_cell.angle_alpha   90.00
_cell.angle_beta   90.00
_cell.angle_gamma   90.00
#
_symmetry.space_group_name_H-M   'P 1'
#
loop_
_entity.id
_entity.type
_entity.pdbx_description
1 polymer ?
#
loop_
_entity_poly.entity_id
_entity_poly.type
_entity_poly.pdbx_seq_one_letter_code
_entity_poly.pdbx_strand_id
1 'polypeptide(L)' 'AYFVHSYHLEARKPDEVLAVADYGGPVTAAVARDNLVGTQFHPEKSQALGLALIANFLRWRP' A
#
# COMPACT_ATOMS: atom_id res chain seq x y z
N ALA A 1 3.52 4.67 8.29
CA ALA A 1 4.08 3.80 7.25
C ALA A 1 5.36 4.42 6.70
N TYR A 2 6.34 3.62 6.29
CA TYR A 2 7.66 4.09 5.83
C TYR A 2 7.78 4.04 4.30
N PHE A 3 8.01 5.20 3.67
CA PHE A 3 8.17 5.40 2.23
C PHE A 3 9.61 5.83 1.93
N VAL A 4 10.22 5.31 0.84
CA VAL A 4 11.56 5.74 0.37
C VAL A 4 11.72 5.53 -1.15
N HIS A 5 11.12 6.41 -1.95
CA HIS A 5 11.07 6.26 -3.41
C HIS A 5 10.94 7.63 -4.09
N SER A 6 11.54 7.75 -5.27
CA SER A 6 11.44 8.96 -6.11
C SER A 6 10.30 8.91 -7.13
N TYR A 7 9.76 7.72 -7.39
CA TYR A 7 8.64 7.49 -8.31
C TYR A 7 7.49 6.84 -7.56
N HIS A 8 6.27 7.08 -8.02
CA HIS A 8 5.09 6.37 -7.54
C HIS A 8 4.22 5.93 -8.71
N LEU A 9 3.31 5.01 -8.44
CA LEU A 9 2.29 4.61 -9.39
C LEU A 9 1.27 5.75 -9.57
N GLU A 10 1.06 6.19 -10.80
CA GLU A 10 -0.12 6.95 -11.21
C GLU A 10 -1.21 5.96 -11.62
N ALA A 11 -2.07 5.59 -10.67
CA ALA A 11 -3.07 4.56 -10.90
C ALA A 11 -4.16 5.04 -11.88
N ARG A 12 -4.32 4.33 -13.01
CA ARG A 12 -5.33 4.63 -14.03
C ARG A 12 -6.72 4.09 -13.72
N LYS A 13 -6.83 3.22 -12.72
CA LYS A 13 -8.06 2.55 -12.29
C LYS A 13 -8.32 2.88 -10.82
N PRO A 14 -9.14 3.91 -10.55
CA PRO A 14 -9.36 4.38 -9.17
C PRO A 14 -10.00 3.34 -8.25
N ASP A 15 -10.76 2.39 -8.81
CA ASP A 15 -11.40 1.28 -8.11
C ASP A 15 -10.40 0.25 -7.56
N GLU A 16 -9.19 0.20 -8.13
CA GLU A 16 -8.09 -0.65 -7.63
C GLU A 16 -7.25 0.04 -6.55
N VAL A 17 -7.50 1.33 -6.23
CA VAL A 17 -6.74 2.10 -5.22
C VAL A 17 -7.37 1.94 -3.83
N LEU A 18 -6.63 1.31 -2.92
CA LEU A 18 -7.08 1.12 -1.53
C LEU A 18 -6.74 2.30 -0.63
N ALA A 19 -5.59 2.93 -0.86
CA ALA A 19 -5.11 4.02 -0.02
C ALA A 19 -4.24 4.99 -0.81
N VAL A 20 -4.33 6.26 -0.43
CA VAL A 20 -3.46 7.34 -0.87
C VAL A 20 -2.75 7.96 0.34
N ALA A 21 -1.57 8.52 0.10
CA ALA A 21 -0.85 9.37 1.04
C ALA A 21 -0.65 10.75 0.40
N ASP A 22 -0.60 11.79 1.21
CA ASP A 22 -0.27 13.13 0.72
C ASP A 22 1.25 13.37 0.85
N TYR A 23 1.88 13.68 -0.28
CA TYR A 23 3.29 14.07 -0.37
C TYR A 23 3.46 15.12 -1.47
N GLY A 24 3.05 16.35 -1.18
CA GLY A 24 2.99 17.42 -2.19
C GLY A 24 1.91 17.18 -3.25
N GLY A 25 0.88 16.40 -2.89
CA GLY A 25 -0.11 15.84 -3.81
C GLY A 25 -0.41 14.37 -3.49
N PRO A 26 -1.52 13.82 -4.04
CA PRO A 26 -1.92 12.45 -3.79
C PRO A 26 -0.96 11.45 -4.43
N VAL A 27 -0.40 10.57 -3.61
CA VAL A 27 0.43 9.43 -4.03
C VAL A 27 -0.30 8.13 -3.71
N THR A 28 -0.38 7.22 -4.68
CA THR A 28 -0.94 5.88 -4.45
C THR A 28 -0.09 5.12 -3.43
N ALA A 29 -0.69 4.82 -2.27
CA ALA A 29 -0.02 4.17 -1.15
C ALA A 29 -0.25 2.66 -1.12
N ALA A 30 -1.44 2.21 -1.55
CA ALA A 30 -1.76 0.79 -1.68
C ALA A 30 -2.81 0.56 -2.77
N VAL A 31 -2.71 -0.60 -3.44
CA VAL A 31 -3.66 -1.08 -4.45
C VAL A 31 -4.07 -2.51 -4.16
N ALA A 32 -5.23 -2.92 -4.67
CA ALA A 32 -5.62 -4.32 -4.72
C ALA A 32 -6.49 -4.63 -5.93
N ARG A 33 -6.41 -5.88 -6.39
CA ARG A 33 -7.25 -6.43 -7.44
C ARG A 33 -7.36 -7.93 -7.27
N ASP A 34 -8.58 -8.43 -7.13
CA ASP A 34 -8.86 -9.84 -6.86
C ASP A 34 -8.05 -10.35 -5.64
N ASN A 35 -7.10 -11.25 -5.86
CA ASN A 35 -6.20 -11.82 -4.85
C ASN A 35 -4.84 -11.11 -4.76
N LEU A 36 -4.65 -10.01 -5.49
CA LEU A 36 -3.40 -9.23 -5.51
C LEU A 36 -3.52 -8.02 -4.60
N VAL A 37 -2.46 -7.74 -3.85
CA VAL A 37 -2.29 -6.51 -3.06
C VAL A 37 -0.87 -5.99 -3.24
N GLY A 38 -0.74 -4.66 -3.34
CA GLY A 38 0.56 -3.99 -3.41
C GLY A 38 0.58 -2.78 -2.49
N THR A 39 1.70 -2.57 -1.80
CA THR A 39 1.94 -1.37 -0.99
C THR A 39 3.13 -0.62 -1.55
N GLN A 40 3.00 0.71 -1.67
CA GLN A 40 4.12 1.56 -2.03
C GLN A 40 5.10 1.71 -0.87
N PHE A 41 4.61 1.75 0.37
CA PHE A 41 5.45 1.75 1.56
C PHE A 41 6.00 0.36 1.88
N HIS A 42 7.06 0.32 2.69
CA HIS A 42 7.69 -0.89 3.20
C HIS A 42 7.02 -1.33 4.50
N PRO A 43 6.13 -2.35 4.50
CA PRO A 43 5.48 -2.81 5.72
C PRO A 43 6.51 -3.35 6.72
N GLU A 44 7.57 -4.03 6.28
CA GLU A 44 8.63 -4.56 7.14
C GLU A 44 9.43 -3.47 7.88
N LYS A 45 9.47 -2.24 7.34
CA LYS A 45 10.12 -1.08 7.97
C LYS A 45 9.13 -0.16 8.70
N SER A 46 7.84 -0.50 8.72
CA SER A 46 6.77 0.33 9.28
C SER A 46 6.40 -0.01 10.73
N GLN A 47 7.25 -0.75 11.45
CA GLN A 47 7.06 -1.12 12.87
C GLN A 47 5.70 -1.81 13.13
N ALA A 48 5.05 -1.52 14.27
CA ALA A 48 3.81 -2.17 14.69
C ALA A 48 2.70 -2.09 13.63
N LEU A 49 2.58 -0.96 12.92
CA LEU A 49 1.64 -0.79 11.82
C LEU A 49 1.91 -1.81 10.71
N GLY A 50 3.17 -1.93 10.31
CA GLY A 50 3.60 -2.82 9.25
C GLY A 50 3.43 -4.30 9.58
N LEU A 51 3.78 -4.68 10.81
CA LEU A 51 3.57 -6.04 11.32
C LEU A 51 2.08 -6.41 11.33
N ALA A 52 1.21 -5.49 11.74
CA ALA A 52 -0.23 -5.71 11.71
C ALA A 52 -0.75 -5.93 10.28
N LEU A 53 -0.26 -5.17 9.30
CA LEU A 53 -0.64 -5.33 7.90
C LEU A 53 -0.18 -6.68 7.33
N ILE A 54 1.08 -7.08 7.57
CA ILE A 54 1.60 -8.38 7.13
C ILE A 54 0.79 -9.52 7.78
N ALA A 55 0.48 -9.42 9.07
CA ALA A 55 -0.32 -10.41 9.76
C ALA A 55 -1.75 -10.51 9.19
N ASN A 56 -2.35 -9.39 8.77
CA ASN A 56 -3.64 -9.39 8.08
C ASN A 56 -3.54 -10.06 6.72
N PHE A 57 -2.51 -9.75 5.94
CA PHE A 57 -2.27 -10.38 4.64
C PHE A 57 -2.11 -11.91 4.75
N LEU A 58 -1.35 -12.39 5.74
CA LEU A 58 -1.17 -13.84 5.96
C LEU A 58 -2.45 -14.57 6.41
N ARG A 59 -3.40 -13.86 7.03
CA ARG A 59 -4.71 -14.42 7.43
C ARG A 59 -5.77 -14.26 6.35
N TRP A 60 -5.52 -13.45 5.35
CA TRP A 60 -6.49 -13.11 4.32
C TRP A 60 -6.83 -14.34 3.46
N ARG A 61 -8.12 -14.52 3.17
CA ARG A 61 -8.67 -15.57 2.31
C ARG A 61 -9.54 -14.90 1.23
N PRO A 62 -8.93 -14.36 0.16
CA PRO A 62 -9.65 -13.78 -0.96
C PRO A 62 -10.49 -14.80 -1.73
#